data_AF-A0A432U8N5-F1
#
_entry.id   AF-A0A432U8N5-F1
#
_cell.length_a   1.000
_cell.length_b   1.000
_cell.length_c   1.000
_cell.angle_alpha   90.00
_cell.angle_beta   90.00
_cell.angle_gamma   90.00
#
_symmetry.space_group_name_H-M   'P 1'
#
loop_
_entity.id
_entity.type
_entity.pdbx_description
1 polymer ?
#
loop_
_entity_poly.entity_id
_entity_poly.type
_entity_poly.pdbx_seq_one_letter_code
_entity_poly.pdbx_strand_id
1 'polypeptide(L)'
;MAKELYNTPNLDELENGPWPSFVTGLKRLAQDDHAGAGMVRDVLATLETSYVTKKGYWKGGTVGVIGYGGGVIPRFNELKDENGDYKFKEAAEFHTLRIQPPAGMHYTSDLL
;
A
#
# COMPACT_ATOMS: atom_id res chain seq x y z
N MET A 1 15.58 5.48 -14.44
CA MET A 1 14.62 5.03 -15.47
C MET A 1 13.29 4.84 -14.78
N ALA A 2 12.19 5.37 -15.34
CA ALA A 2 10.87 5.18 -14.74
C ALA A 2 10.57 3.68 -14.65
N LYS A 3 10.25 3.20 -13.44
CA LYS A 3 9.93 1.78 -13.22
C LYS A 3 8.54 1.52 -13.78
N GLU A 4 8.39 0.45 -14.59
CA GLU A 4 7.10 0.14 -15.21
C GLU A 4 6.03 -0.13 -14.14
N LEU A 5 4.84 0.43 -14.37
CA LEU A 5 3.66 0.19 -13.56
C LEU A 5 2.91 -1.03 -14.10
N TYR A 6 2.25 -1.76 -13.19
CA TYR A 6 1.32 -2.79 -13.58
C TYR A 6 0.13 -2.19 -14.35
N ASN A 7 -0.48 -2.98 -15.23
CA ASN A 7 -1.70 -2.59 -15.91
C ASN A 7 -2.87 -2.57 -14.91
N THR A 8 -3.48 -1.39 -14.70
CA THR A 8 -4.53 -1.17 -13.69
C THR A 8 -5.78 -0.51 -14.26
N PRO A 9 -6.44 -1.11 -15.27
CA PRO A 9 -7.49 -0.43 -16.03
C PRO A 9 -8.68 0.05 -15.19
N ASN A 10 -9.05 -0.67 -14.12
CA ASN A 10 -10.14 -0.19 -13.25
C ASN A 10 -9.69 0.99 -12.37
N LEU A 11 -8.44 0.97 -11.87
CA LEU A 11 -7.90 2.09 -11.10
C LEU A 11 -7.62 3.32 -11.98
N ASP A 12 -7.25 3.13 -13.24
CA ASP A 12 -6.97 4.21 -14.19
C ASP A 12 -8.22 5.10 -14.37
N GLU A 13 -9.42 4.51 -14.38
CA GLU A 13 -10.68 5.26 -14.44
C GLU A 13 -10.91 6.16 -13.21
N LEU A 14 -10.28 5.86 -12.08
CA LEU A 14 -10.39 6.66 -10.85
C LEU A 14 -9.45 7.87 -10.84
N GLU A 15 -8.63 8.06 -11.87
CA GLU A 15 -7.85 9.28 -12.08
C GLU A 15 -8.66 10.38 -12.76
N ASN A 16 -9.80 10.02 -13.36
CA ASN A 16 -10.70 10.95 -14.02
C ASN A 16 -11.52 11.77 -13.00
N GLY A 17 -11.99 12.93 -13.47
CA GLY A 17 -12.86 13.82 -12.69
C GLY A 17 -12.09 14.86 -11.86
N PRO A 18 -12.82 15.76 -11.17
CA PRO A 18 -12.22 16.94 -10.53
C PRO A 18 -11.69 16.68 -9.12
N TRP A 19 -12.04 15.56 -8.49
CA TRP A 19 -11.64 15.26 -7.12
C TRP A 19 -10.18 14.74 -7.07
N PRO A 20 -9.34 15.15 -6.10
CA PRO A 20 -7.97 14.67 -6.00
C PRO A 20 -7.92 13.13 -5.86
N SER A 21 -7.45 12.46 -6.91
CA SER A 21 -7.42 11.00 -6.95
C SER A 21 -6.31 10.44 -6.09
N PHE A 22 -6.67 9.47 -5.22
CA PHE A 22 -5.68 8.69 -4.48
C PHE A 22 -4.84 7.82 -5.43
N VAL A 23 -5.40 7.37 -6.56
CA VAL A 23 -4.68 6.54 -7.55
C VAL A 23 -3.54 7.35 -8.17
N THR A 24 -3.81 8.59 -8.59
CA THR A 24 -2.76 9.48 -9.13
C THR A 24 -1.65 9.72 -8.11
N GLY A 25 -1.99 9.96 -6.84
CA GLY A 25 -1.01 10.10 -5.76
C GLY A 25 -0.15 8.84 -5.56
N LEU A 26 -0.78 7.66 -5.53
CA LEU A 26 -0.08 6.38 -5.38
C LEU A 26 0.79 6.05 -6.60
N LYS A 27 0.33 6.31 -7.83
CA LYS A 27 1.13 6.10 -9.05
C LYS A 27 2.36 6.99 -9.08
N ARG A 28 2.24 8.24 -8.62
CA ARG A 28 3.38 9.14 -8.44
C ARG A 28 4.40 8.57 -7.45
N LEU A 29 3.95 8.12 -6.27
CA LEU A 29 4.84 7.50 -5.25
C LEU A 29 5.47 6.20 -5.76
N ALA A 30 4.72 5.39 -6.50
CA ALA A 30 5.19 4.16 -7.11
C ALA A 30 6.35 4.37 -8.12
N GLN A 31 6.39 5.53 -8.76
CA GLN A 31 7.41 5.92 -9.74
C GLN A 31 8.62 6.64 -9.12
N ASP A 32 8.57 6.94 -7.84
CA ASP A 32 9.63 7.63 -7.11
C ASP A 32 10.80 6.67 -6.75
N ASP A 33 11.87 7.21 -6.19
CA ASP A 33 13.09 6.49 -5.85
C ASP A 33 13.20 6.15 -4.34
N HIS A 34 12.19 6.51 -3.54
CA HIS A 34 12.16 6.18 -2.11
C HIS A 34 12.04 4.66 -1.86
N ALA A 35 12.49 4.21 -0.68
CA ALA A 35 12.55 2.78 -0.33
C ALA A 35 11.21 2.04 -0.46
N GLY A 36 10.10 2.73 -0.17
CA GLY A 36 8.73 2.19 -0.29
C GLY A 36 8.13 2.17 -1.70
N ALA A 37 8.79 2.69 -2.73
CA ALA A 37 8.18 2.84 -4.06
C ALA A 37 7.83 1.50 -4.72
N GLY A 38 8.63 0.45 -4.48
CA GLY A 38 8.31 -0.93 -4.90
C GLY A 38 7.04 -1.45 -4.25
N MET A 39 6.92 -1.29 -2.94
CA MET A 39 5.75 -1.70 -2.17
C MET A 39 4.48 -0.99 -2.65
N VAL A 40 4.53 0.30 -3.00
CA VAL A 40 3.37 1.03 -3.55
C VAL A 40 2.94 0.48 -4.92
N ARG A 41 3.88 0.14 -5.81
CA ARG A 41 3.59 -0.50 -7.11
C ARG A 41 2.83 -1.81 -6.94
N ASP A 42 3.31 -2.64 -6.02
CA ASP A 42 2.74 -3.95 -5.72
C ASP A 42 1.36 -3.84 -5.04
N VAL A 43 1.16 -2.82 -4.19
CA VAL A 43 -0.14 -2.51 -3.58
C VAL A 43 -1.16 -2.09 -4.65
N LEU A 44 -0.78 -1.26 -5.63
CA LEU A 44 -1.66 -0.89 -6.73
C LEU A 44 -2.12 -2.11 -7.53
N ALA A 45 -1.22 -3.05 -7.81
CA ALA A 45 -1.58 -4.28 -8.53
C ALA A 45 -2.46 -5.23 -7.70
N THR A 46 -2.21 -5.31 -6.39
CA THR A 46 -3.08 -6.04 -5.46
C THR A 46 -4.47 -5.42 -5.38
N LEU A 47 -4.54 -4.08 -5.37
CA LEU A 47 -5.79 -3.34 -5.35
C LEU A 47 -6.56 -3.53 -6.66
N GLU A 48 -5.92 -3.42 -7.83
CA GLU A 48 -6.54 -3.71 -9.13
C GLU A 48 -7.11 -5.13 -9.16
N THR A 49 -6.33 -6.13 -8.70
CA THR A 49 -6.82 -7.51 -8.60
C THR A 49 -8.08 -7.58 -7.73
N SER A 50 -8.13 -6.80 -6.65
CA SER A 50 -9.29 -6.72 -5.76
C SER A 50 -10.50 -6.05 -6.43
N TYR A 51 -10.30 -5.07 -7.31
CA TYR A 51 -11.36 -4.46 -8.12
C TYR A 51 -11.95 -5.46 -9.12
N VAL A 52 -11.10 -6.21 -9.80
CA VAL A 52 -11.52 -7.23 -10.77
C VAL A 52 -12.33 -8.35 -10.09
N THR A 53 -11.83 -8.88 -8.96
CA THR A 53 -12.42 -10.05 -8.32
C THR A 53 -13.42 -9.73 -7.21
N LYS A 54 -13.51 -8.46 -6.80
CA LYS A 54 -14.37 -7.96 -5.72
C LYS A 54 -14.10 -8.65 -4.38
N LYS A 55 -12.84 -8.98 -4.12
CA LYS A 55 -12.37 -9.65 -2.90
C LYS A 55 -11.15 -8.94 -2.33
N GLY A 56 -11.05 -8.85 -1.01
CA GLY A 56 -9.82 -8.44 -0.32
C GLY A 56 -8.81 -9.60 -0.22
N TYR A 57 -7.54 -9.32 -0.49
CA TYR A 57 -6.45 -10.30 -0.47
C TYR A 57 -5.45 -10.07 0.66
N TRP A 58 -5.96 -9.73 1.85
CA TRP A 58 -5.13 -9.41 3.00
C TRP A 58 -5.49 -10.29 4.19
N LYS A 59 -4.53 -11.09 4.62
CA LYS A 59 -4.63 -11.89 5.84
C LYS A 59 -4.04 -11.12 7.01
N GLY A 60 -4.66 -11.24 8.18
CA GLY A 60 -4.09 -10.76 9.44
C GLY A 60 -2.97 -11.65 9.97
N GLY A 61 -2.26 -11.14 10.97
CA GLY A 61 -1.31 -11.93 11.75
C GLY A 61 -0.93 -11.22 13.04
N THR A 62 0.23 -11.54 13.57
CA THR A 62 0.73 -10.98 14.83
C THR A 62 2.17 -10.51 14.64
N VAL A 63 2.38 -9.21 14.72
CA VAL A 63 3.68 -8.52 14.70
C VAL A 63 3.57 -7.34 15.66
N GLY A 64 4.64 -7.04 16.36
CA GLY A 64 4.68 -5.94 17.33
C GLY A 64 6.12 -5.55 17.65
N VAL A 65 6.26 -4.66 18.63
CA VAL A 65 7.56 -4.23 19.14
C VAL A 65 7.74 -4.75 20.57
N ILE A 66 8.98 -5.05 20.95
CA ILE A 66 9.29 -5.58 22.29
C ILE A 66 8.82 -4.58 23.35
N GLY A 67 8.05 -5.06 24.32
CA GLY A 67 7.51 -4.25 25.42
C GLY A 67 6.10 -3.69 25.18
N TYR A 68 5.58 -3.70 23.95
CA TYR A 68 4.21 -3.24 23.65
C TYR A 68 3.35 -4.36 23.05
N GLY A 69 2.13 -4.50 23.58
CA GLY A 69 1.14 -5.48 23.07
C GLY A 69 0.30 -4.98 21.88
N GLY A 70 0.57 -3.79 21.35
CA GLY A 70 -0.20 -3.18 20.28
C GLY A 70 0.52 -2.03 19.59
N GLY A 71 -0.16 -1.40 18.63
CA GLY A 71 0.36 -0.27 17.85
C GLY A 71 0.77 -0.64 16.41
N VAL A 72 1.01 -1.92 16.12
CA VAL A 72 1.28 -2.43 14.77
C VAL A 72 0.10 -3.29 14.31
N ILE A 73 -0.43 -3.02 13.12
CA ILE A 73 -1.47 -3.82 12.48
C ILE A 73 -0.85 -4.58 11.30
N PRO A 74 -0.48 -5.85 11.49
CA PRO A 74 0.14 -6.64 10.43
C PRO A 74 -0.89 -7.11 9.41
N ARG A 75 -0.49 -7.02 8.14
CA ARG A 75 -1.21 -7.57 6.99
C ARG A 75 -0.23 -8.26 6.06
N PHE A 76 -0.65 -9.41 5.55
CA PHE A 76 0.10 -10.28 4.63
C PHE A 76 -0.74 -10.50 3.38
N ASN A 77 -0.12 -10.43 2.20
CA ASN A 77 -0.82 -10.58 0.92
C ASN A 77 -1.21 -12.05 0.69
N GLU A 78 -2.43 -12.30 0.21
CA GLU A 78 -2.91 -13.65 -0.08
C GLU A 78 -2.68 -14.07 -1.53
N LEU A 79 -2.28 -13.15 -2.41
CA LEU A 79 -2.02 -13.47 -3.82
C LEU A 79 -0.69 -14.19 -3.97
N LYS A 80 -0.79 -15.44 -4.45
CA LYS A 80 0.35 -16.29 -4.76
C LYS A 80 0.51 -16.48 -6.28
N ASP A 81 1.73 -16.68 -6.74
CA ASP A 81 2.02 -17.12 -8.09
C ASP A 81 1.89 -18.65 -8.21
N GLU A 82 2.16 -19.19 -9.40
CA GLU A 82 2.06 -20.63 -9.69
C GLU A 82 3.03 -21.49 -8.87
N ASN A 83 4.13 -20.89 -8.38
CA ASN A 83 5.12 -21.56 -7.54
C ASN A 83 4.78 -21.48 -6.05
N GLY A 84 3.70 -20.78 -5.68
CA GLY A 84 3.30 -20.56 -4.30
C GLY A 84 4.01 -19.38 -3.61
N ASP A 85 4.84 -18.64 -4.34
CA ASP A 85 5.48 -17.41 -3.85
C ASP A 85 4.50 -16.24 -3.88
N TYR A 86 4.80 -15.16 -3.15
CA TYR A 86 3.98 -13.95 -3.25
C TYR A 86 4.04 -13.38 -4.67
N LYS A 87 2.86 -13.26 -5.29
CA LYS A 87 2.74 -12.68 -6.65
C LYS A 87 3.29 -11.26 -6.71
N PHE A 88 3.10 -10.51 -5.63
CA PHE A 88 3.58 -9.15 -5.44
C PHE A 88 4.52 -9.15 -4.23
N LYS A 89 5.83 -9.26 -4.48
CA LYS A 89 6.86 -9.54 -3.48
C LYS A 89 7.13 -8.35 -2.56
N GLU A 90 7.13 -7.13 -3.10
CA GLU A 90 7.39 -5.91 -2.34
C GLU A 90 6.22 -5.55 -1.41
N ALA A 91 5.02 -6.06 -1.71
CA ALA A 91 3.84 -5.95 -0.84
C ALA A 91 3.43 -7.31 -0.23
N ALA A 92 4.37 -8.26 -0.08
CA ALA A 92 4.11 -9.52 0.62
C ALA A 92 3.64 -9.27 2.07
N GLU A 93 4.24 -8.25 2.70
CA GLU A 93 3.91 -7.73 4.01
C GLU A 93 3.61 -6.23 3.90
N PHE A 94 2.47 -5.79 4.42
CA PHE A 94 2.04 -4.39 4.34
C PHE A 94 1.49 -3.91 5.68
N HIS A 95 2.39 -3.78 6.66
CA HIS A 95 2.02 -3.49 8.04
C HIS A 95 1.76 -2.00 8.25
N THR A 96 0.71 -1.67 9.01
CA THR A 96 0.41 -0.29 9.38
C THR A 96 0.86 -0.03 10.81
N LEU A 97 1.67 1.02 11.00
CA LEU A 97 2.06 1.51 12.32
C LEU A 97 1.12 2.63 12.74
N ARG A 98 0.62 2.58 13.97
CA ARG A 98 -0.17 3.66 14.58
C ARG A 98 0.75 4.59 15.36
N ILE A 99 1.01 5.76 14.79
CA ILE A 99 1.79 6.82 15.44
C ILE A 99 0.83 7.78 16.15
N GLN A 100 1.08 8.07 17.42
CA GLN A 100 0.21 8.94 18.22
C GLN A 100 0.29 10.37 17.71
N PRO A 101 -0.82 10.98 17.25
CA PRO A 101 -0.82 12.37 16.80
C PRO A 101 -0.83 13.36 17.97
N PRO A 102 -0.39 14.62 17.73
CA PRO A 102 -0.59 15.72 18.68
C PRO A 102 -2.08 16.03 18.87
N ALA A 103 -2.42 16.58 20.04
CA ALA A 103 -3.78 16.99 20.34
C ALA A 103 -4.28 18.02 19.31
N GLY A 104 -5.43 17.74 18.70
CA GLY A 104 -6.03 18.61 17.69
C GLY A 104 -5.34 18.60 16.33
N MET A 105 -4.40 17.68 16.04
CA MET A 105 -3.79 17.52 14.71
C MET A 105 -3.09 18.78 14.15
N HIS A 106 -2.49 19.60 15.02
CA HIS A 106 -1.68 20.74 14.58
C HIS A 106 -0.21 20.33 14.43
N TYR A 107 0.40 20.68 13.29
CA TYR A 107 1.77 20.29 12.93
C TYR A 107 2.58 21.50 12.44
N THR A 108 3.89 21.44 12.62
CA THR A 108 4.86 22.32 11.95
C THR A 108 5.46 21.60 10.74
N SER A 109 5.98 22.34 9.77
CA SER A 109 6.71 21.76 8.62
C SER A 109 7.99 21.04 9.03
N ASP A 110 8.56 21.37 10.19
CA ASP A 110 9.76 20.69 10.70
C ASP A 110 9.43 19.28 11.22
N LEU A 111 8.16 19.01 11.55
CA LEU A 111 7.72 17.73 12.10
C LEU A 111 7.30 16.71 11.03
N LEU A 112 6.76 17.17 9.88
CA LEU A 112 6.22 16.34 8.79
C LEU A 112 7.13 16.35 7.57
#